data_AF-A0A0B8QJM8-F1
#
_entry.id   AF-A0A0B8QJM8-F1
#
_cell.length_a   1.000
_cell.length_b   1.000
_cell.length_c   1.000
_cell.angle_alpha   90.00
_cell.angle_beta   90.00
_cell.angle_gamma   90.00
#
_symmetry.space_group_name_H-M   'P 1'
#
loop_
_entity.id
_entity.type
_entity.pdbx_description
1 polymer ?
#
loop_
_entity_poly.entity_id
_entity_poly.type
_entity_poly.pdbx_seq_one_letter_code
_entity_poly.pdbx_strand_id
1 'polypeptide(L)'
;MDTDKDGTGNNADTDDDNDGVIDIEDAFPQDPTETVDTDHDGIGNNTDTDDDNDGVEDNEDAFPEDASESVDTDGDGIGDNADTDDDNDGIEDGQDAYPEDDTKSVADVVTSNRAEQIAVVKLNFPEVTVLDVEVQHTIETMNSGEVVTTISKHYTSADGVLFGYEQSIDKQIGEDFTRLIEFAYDFNLDGVASFEGMSLDIGTKTETTEEFWRYVDESGAQDEGGVNGLDRTFDGGAALLSRTHPSDLNEIDMVQKLSVSIDASEGEITKVTDLVEYVVDGFVLADEQTYTPQWANQNTLVERNNIEVFYQDHQDWHADGT
;
A
#
# COMPACT_ATOMS: atom_id res chain seq x y z
N MET A 1 -63.80 5.66 -22.69
CA MET A 1 -62.44 5.90 -22.20
C MET A 1 -61.74 6.53 -23.38
N ASP A 2 -61.02 7.60 -23.09
CA ASP A 2 -60.35 8.51 -24.01
C ASP A 2 -59.27 9.12 -23.11
N THR A 3 -58.12 8.45 -23.05
CA THR A 3 -57.11 8.60 -21.99
C THR A 3 -56.35 9.92 -22.18
N ASP A 4 -55.94 10.20 -23.41
CA ASP A 4 -55.25 11.40 -23.89
C ASP A 4 -56.18 12.61 -24.20
N LYS A 5 -57.47 12.37 -24.46
CA LYS A 5 -58.48 13.40 -24.75
C LYS A 5 -58.31 14.08 -26.11
N ASP A 6 -57.81 13.39 -27.13
CA ASP A 6 -57.76 13.93 -28.51
C ASP A 6 -59.12 13.89 -29.23
N GLY A 7 -60.09 13.16 -28.67
CA GLY A 7 -61.43 12.98 -29.21
C GLY A 7 -61.67 11.64 -29.93
N THR A 8 -60.67 10.77 -29.97
CA THR A 8 -60.74 9.36 -30.35
C THR A 8 -60.85 8.54 -29.06
N GLY A 9 -61.74 7.53 -29.02
CA GLY A 9 -61.81 6.67 -27.84
C GLY A 9 -60.78 5.55 -27.95
N ASN A 10 -60.21 5.10 -26.82
CA ASN A 10 -59.15 4.08 -26.78
C ASN A 10 -59.41 2.82 -27.61
N ASN A 11 -60.70 2.48 -27.83
CA ASN A 11 -61.08 1.34 -28.67
C ASN A 11 -60.82 1.54 -30.18
N ALA A 12 -60.39 2.72 -30.59
CA ALA A 12 -60.15 3.14 -31.97
C ALA A 12 -58.94 4.07 -32.11
N ASP A 13 -58.34 4.47 -30.98
CA ASP A 13 -57.02 5.09 -30.96
C ASP A 13 -55.95 4.02 -31.17
N THR A 14 -54.75 4.44 -31.53
CA THR A 14 -53.59 3.56 -31.67
C THR A 14 -52.42 3.97 -30.77
N ASP A 15 -52.59 5.09 -30.06
CA ASP A 15 -51.65 5.70 -29.12
C ASP A 15 -52.53 6.37 -28.04
N ASP A 16 -53.00 5.53 -27.12
CA ASP A 16 -54.08 5.80 -26.17
C ASP A 16 -53.75 6.96 -25.20
N ASP A 17 -52.48 7.26 -24.94
CA ASP A 17 -52.03 8.35 -24.08
C ASP A 17 -51.22 9.45 -24.78
N ASN A 18 -50.94 9.29 -26.09
CA ASN A 18 -50.34 10.27 -26.98
C ASN A 18 -48.90 10.65 -26.59
N ASP A 19 -48.14 9.71 -26.03
CA ASP A 19 -46.71 9.90 -25.74
C ASP A 19 -45.79 9.64 -26.95
N GLY A 20 -46.35 9.07 -28.02
CA GLY A 20 -45.68 8.83 -29.30
C GLY A 20 -45.24 7.39 -29.53
N VAL A 21 -45.51 6.47 -28.59
CA VAL A 21 -45.38 5.02 -28.78
C VAL A 21 -46.78 4.43 -29.01
N ILE A 22 -46.93 3.54 -29.99
CA ILE A 22 -48.25 2.95 -30.28
C ILE A 22 -48.58 1.87 -29.24
N ASP A 23 -49.87 1.67 -28.92
CA ASP A 23 -50.33 0.76 -27.86
C ASP A 23 -49.79 -0.69 -27.94
N ILE A 24 -49.38 -1.13 -29.13
CA ILE A 24 -48.85 -2.49 -29.36
C ILE A 24 -47.35 -2.62 -29.09
N GLU A 25 -46.63 -1.51 -29.02
CA GLU A 25 -45.19 -1.39 -28.74
C GLU A 25 -44.93 -0.73 -27.38
N ASP A 26 -45.97 -0.25 -26.71
CA ASP A 26 -45.93 0.42 -25.42
C ASP A 26 -46.25 -0.56 -24.26
N ALA A 27 -45.36 -0.65 -23.27
CA ALA A 27 -45.57 -1.44 -22.07
C ALA A 27 -46.68 -0.86 -21.16
N PHE A 28 -46.90 0.46 -21.22
CA PHE A 28 -47.91 1.19 -20.45
C PHE A 28 -48.81 2.08 -21.33
N PRO A 29 -49.69 1.51 -22.19
CA PRO A 29 -50.52 2.26 -23.17
C PRO A 29 -51.53 3.28 -22.61
N GLN A 30 -51.51 3.58 -21.32
CA GLN A 30 -52.40 4.58 -20.71
C GLN A 30 -51.65 5.52 -19.77
N ASP A 31 -50.33 5.39 -19.66
CA ASP A 31 -49.46 6.23 -18.86
C ASP A 31 -48.46 6.96 -19.77
N PRO A 32 -48.72 8.24 -20.12
CA PRO A 32 -47.88 8.97 -21.07
C PRO A 32 -46.49 9.33 -20.52
N THR A 33 -46.14 8.81 -19.34
CA THR A 33 -44.84 8.99 -18.69
C THR A 33 -44.02 7.71 -18.64
N GLU A 34 -44.53 6.58 -19.13
CA GLU A 34 -43.84 5.29 -19.12
C GLU A 34 -44.08 4.56 -20.44
N THR A 35 -43.03 4.02 -21.07
CA THR A 35 -43.16 3.30 -22.35
C THR A 35 -42.44 1.96 -22.41
N VAL A 36 -41.47 1.75 -21.50
CA VAL A 36 -40.58 0.59 -21.45
C VAL A 36 -40.68 -0.03 -20.05
N ASP A 37 -40.64 -1.36 -20.01
CA ASP A 37 -40.65 -2.24 -18.82
C ASP A 37 -39.65 -3.36 -19.12
N THR A 38 -38.36 -3.10 -18.91
CA THR A 38 -37.27 -3.96 -19.40
C THR A 38 -37.34 -5.35 -18.73
N ASP A 39 -37.55 -5.40 -17.43
CA ASP A 39 -37.65 -6.64 -16.66
C ASP A 39 -39.05 -7.28 -16.61
N HIS A 40 -40.08 -6.55 -17.06
CA HIS A 40 -41.47 -6.98 -17.08
C HIS A 40 -42.07 -7.20 -15.67
N ASP A 41 -41.64 -6.43 -14.67
CA ASP A 41 -42.14 -6.49 -13.30
C ASP A 41 -43.46 -5.69 -13.12
N GLY A 42 -43.76 -4.80 -14.07
CA GLY A 42 -44.95 -3.95 -14.12
C GLY A 42 -44.75 -2.55 -13.55
N ILE A 43 -43.53 -2.14 -13.24
CA ILE A 43 -43.08 -0.77 -13.01
C ILE A 43 -42.34 -0.31 -14.27
N GLY A 44 -42.63 0.90 -14.76
CA GLY A 44 -41.97 1.40 -15.97
C GLY A 44 -40.59 1.94 -15.65
N ASN A 45 -39.67 1.82 -16.60
CA ASN A 45 -38.26 2.19 -16.41
C ASN A 45 -38.04 3.63 -15.92
N ASN A 46 -38.96 4.59 -16.17
CA ASN A 46 -38.74 5.95 -15.63
C ASN A 46 -39.03 6.04 -14.12
N THR A 47 -39.71 5.05 -13.53
CA THR A 47 -40.07 4.98 -12.12
C THR A 47 -39.36 3.83 -11.40
N ASP A 48 -39.00 2.77 -12.11
CA ASP A 48 -38.18 1.69 -11.57
C ASP A 48 -36.81 2.22 -11.17
N THR A 49 -36.15 1.50 -10.27
CA THR A 49 -34.80 1.82 -9.79
C THR A 49 -33.79 0.72 -10.09
N ASP A 50 -34.25 -0.36 -10.72
CA ASP A 50 -33.51 -1.58 -11.09
C ASP A 50 -34.21 -2.14 -12.34
N ASP A 51 -34.03 -1.44 -13.47
CA ASP A 51 -34.77 -1.58 -14.72
C ASP A 51 -34.72 -3.01 -15.32
N ASP A 52 -33.68 -3.78 -15.00
CA ASP A 52 -33.48 -5.14 -15.49
C ASP A 52 -33.56 -6.23 -14.40
N ASN A 53 -33.77 -5.82 -13.15
CA ASN A 53 -33.96 -6.68 -11.97
C ASN A 53 -32.76 -7.63 -11.69
N ASP A 54 -31.54 -7.21 -12.01
CA ASP A 54 -30.31 -7.94 -11.68
C ASP A 54 -29.88 -7.77 -10.20
N GLY A 55 -30.44 -6.75 -9.53
CA GLY A 55 -30.21 -6.42 -8.13
C GLY A 55 -29.24 -5.25 -7.89
N VAL A 56 -28.77 -4.57 -8.93
CA VAL A 56 -28.00 -3.32 -8.88
C VAL A 56 -28.92 -2.15 -9.25
N GLU A 57 -28.88 -1.05 -8.50
CA GLU A 57 -29.73 0.11 -8.82
C GLU A 57 -29.21 0.82 -10.09
N ASP A 58 -30.08 1.34 -10.96
CA ASP A 58 -29.70 1.91 -12.27
C ASP A 58 -28.62 3.00 -12.21
N ASN A 59 -28.49 3.69 -11.07
CA ASN A 59 -27.51 4.74 -10.87
C ASN A 59 -26.13 4.23 -10.44
N GLU A 60 -26.01 2.95 -10.09
CA GLU A 60 -24.79 2.22 -9.81
C GLU A 60 -24.48 1.17 -10.88
N ASP A 61 -25.40 0.95 -11.82
CA ASP A 61 -25.31 0.02 -12.94
C ASP A 61 -24.73 0.68 -14.21
N ALA A 62 -23.71 0.07 -14.82
CA ALA A 62 -23.16 0.52 -16.10
C ALA A 62 -24.07 0.16 -17.30
N PHE A 63 -24.89 -0.89 -17.17
CA PHE A 63 -25.82 -1.44 -18.16
C PHE A 63 -27.21 -1.68 -17.57
N PRO A 64 -27.94 -0.63 -17.13
CA PRO A 64 -29.21 -0.75 -16.40
C PRO A 64 -30.37 -1.45 -17.14
N GLU A 65 -30.20 -1.82 -18.41
CA GLU A 65 -31.21 -2.54 -19.19
C GLU A 65 -30.76 -3.97 -19.58
N ASP A 66 -29.62 -4.45 -19.07
CA ASP A 66 -29.05 -5.76 -19.36
C ASP A 66 -28.76 -6.55 -18.08
N ALA A 67 -29.73 -7.37 -17.67
CA ALA A 67 -29.65 -8.15 -16.44
C ALA A 67 -28.49 -9.17 -16.34
N SER A 68 -27.62 -9.22 -17.35
CA SER A 68 -26.40 -10.03 -17.35
C SER A 68 -25.11 -9.24 -17.18
N GLU A 69 -25.16 -7.90 -17.14
CA GLU A 69 -24.01 -7.02 -17.02
C GLU A 69 -24.33 -5.85 -16.08
N SER A 70 -23.48 -5.57 -15.11
CA SER A 70 -23.64 -4.38 -14.26
C SER A 70 -22.35 -3.61 -13.96
N VAL A 71 -21.21 -4.11 -14.43
CA VAL A 71 -19.88 -3.52 -14.22
C VAL A 71 -19.20 -3.34 -15.58
N ASP A 72 -18.53 -2.21 -15.75
CA ASP A 72 -17.70 -1.82 -16.90
C ASP A 72 -16.40 -1.21 -16.34
N THR A 73 -15.43 -2.08 -16.05
CA THR A 73 -14.25 -1.71 -15.26
C THR A 73 -13.35 -0.71 -15.98
N ASP A 74 -13.15 -0.83 -17.28
CA ASP A 74 -12.34 0.09 -18.09
C ASP A 74 -13.14 1.24 -18.73
N GLY A 75 -14.47 1.16 -18.74
CA GLY A 75 -15.37 2.17 -19.28
C GLY A 75 -15.47 2.17 -20.81
N ASP A 76 -15.20 1.06 -21.49
CA ASP A 76 -15.26 0.95 -22.94
C ASP A 76 -16.68 0.71 -23.49
N GLY A 77 -17.63 0.38 -22.60
CA GLY A 77 -19.02 0.11 -22.91
C GLY A 77 -19.34 -1.35 -23.25
N ILE A 78 -18.44 -2.28 -22.94
CA ILE A 78 -18.68 -3.74 -22.88
C ILE A 78 -18.65 -4.13 -21.40
N GLY A 79 -19.66 -4.87 -20.93
CA GLY A 79 -19.67 -5.28 -19.53
C GLY A 79 -18.67 -6.38 -19.23
N ASP A 80 -18.15 -6.41 -18.00
CA ASP A 80 -17.09 -7.33 -17.55
C ASP A 80 -17.46 -8.82 -17.78
N ASN A 81 -18.73 -9.22 -17.86
CA ASN A 81 -19.05 -10.63 -18.17
C ASN A 81 -18.88 -10.98 -19.67
N ALA A 82 -18.87 -9.96 -20.54
CA ALA A 82 -18.72 -10.08 -21.99
C ALA A 82 -17.37 -9.59 -22.50
N ASP A 83 -16.69 -8.73 -21.76
CA ASP A 83 -15.31 -8.34 -22.02
C ASP A 83 -14.36 -9.51 -21.71
N THR A 84 -13.15 -9.43 -22.25
CA THR A 84 -12.10 -10.44 -22.13
C THR A 84 -10.81 -9.87 -21.55
N ASP A 85 -10.81 -8.59 -21.21
CA ASP A 85 -9.70 -7.75 -20.73
C ASP A 85 -10.32 -6.58 -19.93
N ASP A 86 -10.97 -6.91 -18.80
CA ASP A 86 -11.91 -6.03 -18.07
C ASP A 86 -11.26 -4.69 -17.62
N ASP A 87 -9.95 -4.64 -17.43
CA ASP A 87 -9.19 -3.44 -17.07
C ASP A 87 -8.35 -2.84 -18.21
N ASN A 88 -8.34 -3.48 -19.38
CA ASN A 88 -7.67 -3.05 -20.61
C ASN A 88 -6.16 -2.80 -20.43
N ASP A 89 -5.51 -3.55 -19.56
CA ASP A 89 -4.05 -3.53 -19.40
C ASP A 89 -3.32 -4.29 -20.52
N GLY A 90 -4.08 -5.04 -21.32
CA GLY A 90 -3.63 -5.82 -22.47
C GLY A 90 -3.36 -7.29 -22.15
N ILE A 91 -3.74 -7.78 -20.97
CA ILE A 91 -3.68 -9.16 -20.53
C ILE A 91 -5.10 -9.69 -20.31
N GLU A 92 -5.51 -10.66 -21.14
CA GLU A 92 -6.84 -11.25 -21.04
C GLU A 92 -7.14 -11.81 -19.63
N ASP A 93 -8.36 -11.67 -19.10
CA ASP A 93 -8.73 -12.01 -17.70
C ASP A 93 -8.38 -13.45 -17.31
N GLY A 94 -8.47 -14.37 -18.28
CA GLY A 94 -8.12 -15.77 -18.08
C GLY A 94 -6.63 -16.02 -17.80
N GLN A 95 -5.79 -15.01 -18.03
CA GLN A 95 -4.34 -14.98 -17.80
C GLN A 95 -3.95 -13.92 -16.76
N ASP A 96 -4.88 -13.04 -16.41
CA ASP A 96 -4.70 -12.00 -15.40
C ASP A 96 -4.98 -12.54 -13.98
N ALA A 97 -4.15 -12.13 -13.02
CA ALA A 97 -4.38 -12.41 -11.60
C ALA A 97 -5.27 -11.36 -10.91
N TYR A 98 -5.39 -10.17 -11.50
CA TYR A 98 -6.17 -9.02 -11.08
C TYR A 98 -6.86 -8.38 -12.32
N PRO A 99 -7.83 -9.06 -12.94
CA PRO A 99 -8.49 -8.59 -14.17
C PRO A 99 -9.20 -7.23 -14.05
N GLU A 100 -9.37 -6.69 -12.84
CA GLU A 100 -10.03 -5.41 -12.58
C GLU A 100 -9.02 -4.31 -12.12
N ASP A 101 -7.70 -4.54 -12.27
CA ASP A 101 -6.63 -3.63 -11.81
C ASP A 101 -5.56 -3.44 -12.89
N ASP A 102 -5.73 -2.36 -13.67
CA ASP A 102 -4.88 -2.02 -14.82
C ASP A 102 -3.38 -1.87 -14.50
N THR A 103 -3.03 -1.82 -13.21
CA THR A 103 -1.67 -1.67 -12.74
C THR A 103 -0.95 -3.00 -12.53
N LYS A 104 -1.65 -4.14 -12.51
CA LYS A 104 -1.09 -5.45 -12.14
C LYS A 104 -1.73 -6.64 -12.85
N SER A 105 -0.91 -7.44 -13.54
CA SER A 105 -1.38 -8.75 -14.06
C SER A 105 -0.83 -9.98 -13.34
N VAL A 106 0.14 -9.81 -12.43
CA VAL A 106 0.91 -10.93 -11.82
C VAL A 106 0.56 -11.11 -10.36
N ALA A 107 0.07 -12.31 -10.00
CA ALA A 107 -0.29 -12.67 -8.63
C ALA A 107 0.82 -12.37 -7.61
N ASP A 108 0.43 -11.80 -6.47
CA ASP A 108 1.34 -11.46 -5.39
C ASP A 108 1.96 -12.71 -4.77
N VAL A 109 3.22 -12.60 -4.34
CA VAL A 109 3.90 -13.65 -3.58
C VAL A 109 3.88 -13.30 -2.11
N VAL A 110 3.08 -14.02 -1.33
CA VAL A 110 2.96 -13.83 0.13
C VAL A 110 3.62 -14.99 0.89
N THR A 111 4.50 -14.66 1.83
CA THR A 111 5.11 -15.61 2.76
C THR A 111 4.95 -15.14 4.21
N SER A 112 4.62 -16.07 5.10
CA SER A 112 4.49 -15.80 6.53
C SER A 112 5.36 -16.76 7.33
N ASN A 113 6.22 -16.21 8.19
CA ASN A 113 7.11 -16.97 9.04
C ASN A 113 6.88 -16.58 10.49
N ARG A 114 6.95 -17.56 11.40
CA ARG A 114 6.81 -17.33 12.84
C ARG A 114 7.91 -18.04 13.59
N ALA A 115 8.50 -17.33 14.55
CA ALA A 115 9.40 -17.89 15.54
C ALA A 115 8.87 -17.59 16.94
N GLU A 116 8.86 -18.59 17.80
CA GLU A 116 8.36 -18.46 19.17
C GLU A 116 9.52 -18.47 20.15
N GLN A 117 9.33 -17.79 21.29
CA GLN A 117 10.29 -17.79 22.41
C GLN A 117 11.71 -17.32 22.03
N ILE A 118 11.80 -16.30 21.17
CA ILE A 118 13.06 -15.67 20.79
C ILE A 118 13.52 -14.74 21.92
N ALA A 119 14.76 -14.94 22.38
CA ALA A 119 15.38 -14.06 23.35
C ALA A 119 15.89 -12.79 22.66
N VAL A 120 15.24 -11.67 22.94
CA VAL A 120 15.62 -10.35 22.45
C VAL A 120 16.36 -9.62 23.57
N VAL A 121 17.56 -9.13 23.24
CA VAL A 121 18.36 -8.28 24.13
C VAL A 121 18.07 -6.84 23.77
N LYS A 122 17.58 -6.06 24.74
CA LYS A 122 17.46 -4.60 24.54
C LYS A 122 18.87 -4.02 24.65
N LEU A 123 19.39 -3.37 23.61
CA LEU A 123 20.77 -2.88 23.63
C LEU A 123 20.99 -1.77 24.68
N ASN A 124 19.96 -0.95 24.91
CA ASN A 124 20.01 0.17 25.88
C ASN A 124 19.58 -0.24 27.30
N PHE A 125 18.97 -1.42 27.46
CA PHE A 125 18.51 -1.94 28.75
C PHE A 125 19.02 -3.36 28.90
N PRO A 126 19.88 -3.71 29.87
CA PRO A 126 20.48 -5.04 29.98
C PRO A 126 19.49 -6.12 30.48
N GLU A 127 18.30 -6.15 29.89
CA GLU A 127 17.21 -7.07 30.13
C GLU A 127 16.97 -7.90 28.87
N VAL A 128 16.82 -9.20 29.09
CA VAL A 128 16.42 -10.14 28.04
C VAL A 128 14.91 -10.27 28.11
N THR A 129 14.24 -10.00 27.01
CA THR A 129 12.80 -10.26 26.86
C THR A 129 12.61 -11.44 25.92
N VAL A 130 11.63 -12.29 26.20
CA VAL A 130 11.31 -13.43 25.35
C VAL A 130 10.05 -13.08 24.56
N LEU A 131 10.16 -13.09 23.23
CA LEU A 131 9.12 -12.64 22.31
C LEU A 131 8.84 -13.70 21.26
N ASP A 132 7.59 -13.72 20.79
CA ASP A 132 7.21 -14.35 19.55
C ASP A 132 7.36 -13.32 18.43
N VAL A 133 7.96 -13.73 17.32
CA VAL A 133 8.19 -12.91 16.14
C VAL A 133 7.38 -13.48 14.98
N GLU A 134 6.53 -12.66 14.39
CA GLU A 134 5.79 -12.96 13.18
C GLU A 134 6.26 -12.03 12.07
N VAL A 135 6.57 -12.60 10.91
CA VAL A 135 7.05 -11.87 9.73
C VAL A 135 6.17 -12.22 8.55
N GLN A 136 5.48 -11.23 8.00
CA GLN A 136 4.78 -11.32 6.73
C GLN A 136 5.61 -10.59 5.66
N HIS A 137 5.79 -11.23 4.52
CA HIS A 137 6.54 -10.69 3.39
C HIS A 137 5.71 -10.89 2.11
N THR A 138 5.34 -9.78 1.50
CA THR A 138 4.54 -9.70 0.27
C THR A 138 5.38 -9.07 -0.82
N ILE A 139 5.39 -9.68 -2.01
CA ILE A 139 6.03 -9.14 -3.21
C ILE A 139 4.96 -8.99 -4.28
N GLU A 140 4.83 -7.78 -4.80
CA GLU A 140 3.86 -7.36 -5.80
C GLU A 140 4.64 -6.92 -7.04
N THR A 141 4.28 -7.41 -8.23
CA THR A 141 4.93 -7.01 -9.49
C THR A 141 3.93 -6.27 -10.35
N MET A 142 4.17 -4.97 -10.54
CA MET A 142 3.33 -4.09 -11.34
C MET A 142 3.63 -4.25 -12.83
N ASN A 143 2.65 -3.94 -13.69
CA ASN A 143 2.80 -3.96 -15.15
C ASN A 143 3.86 -2.98 -15.66
N SER A 144 4.11 -1.92 -14.89
CA SER A 144 5.19 -0.96 -15.13
C SER A 144 6.61 -1.56 -14.99
N GLY A 145 6.72 -2.76 -14.42
CA GLY A 145 7.98 -3.38 -14.01
C GLY A 145 8.46 -2.93 -12.62
N GLU A 146 7.69 -2.09 -11.92
CA GLU A 146 7.91 -1.81 -10.49
C GLU A 146 7.65 -3.07 -9.66
N VAL A 147 8.54 -3.35 -8.72
CA VAL A 147 8.36 -4.40 -7.72
C VAL A 147 8.18 -3.72 -6.37
N VAL A 148 7.04 -3.99 -5.73
CA VAL A 148 6.74 -3.51 -4.38
C VAL A 148 6.93 -4.67 -3.41
N THR A 149 7.83 -4.51 -2.45
CA THR A 149 8.09 -5.50 -1.40
C THR A 149 7.70 -4.95 -0.05
N THR A 150 6.70 -5.54 0.58
CA THR A 150 6.24 -5.20 1.92
C THR A 150 6.67 -6.27 2.92
N ILE A 151 7.44 -5.88 3.94
CA ILE A 151 7.82 -6.76 5.06
C ILE A 151 7.25 -6.17 6.33
N SER A 152 6.40 -6.91 7.04
CA SER A 152 5.85 -6.54 8.34
C SER A 152 6.34 -7.53 9.41
N LYS A 153 6.96 -7.02 10.46
CA LYS A 153 7.45 -7.78 11.61
C LYS A 153 6.67 -7.36 12.85
N HIS A 154 6.11 -8.32 13.56
CA HIS A 154 5.44 -8.11 14.84
C HIS A 154 6.15 -8.88 15.94
N TYR A 155 6.41 -8.21 17.04
CA TYR A 155 7.03 -8.76 18.22
C TYR A 155 6.02 -8.78 19.35
N THR A 156 5.69 -9.96 19.86
CA THR A 156 4.64 -10.12 20.88
C THR A 156 5.21 -10.84 22.10
N SER A 157 4.87 -10.38 23.30
CA SER A 157 5.22 -11.08 24.54
C SER A 157 4.43 -12.38 24.71
N ALA A 158 4.89 -13.25 25.62
CA ALA A 158 4.19 -14.50 25.94
C ALA A 158 2.74 -14.31 26.42
N ASP A 159 2.42 -13.14 26.98
CA ASP A 159 1.07 -12.78 27.45
C ASP A 159 0.20 -12.15 26.35
N GLY A 160 0.71 -12.04 25.12
CA GLY A 160 -0.03 -11.48 23.98
C GLY A 160 0.02 -9.96 23.87
N VAL A 161 0.84 -9.27 24.68
CA VAL A 161 1.05 -7.82 24.57
C VAL A 161 2.05 -7.54 23.45
N LEU A 162 1.69 -6.62 22.55
CA LEU A 162 2.57 -6.15 21.47
C LEU A 162 3.78 -5.44 22.09
N PHE A 163 4.97 -5.99 21.87
CA PHE A 163 6.23 -5.37 22.24
C PHE A 163 6.66 -4.33 21.21
N GLY A 164 6.38 -4.59 19.94
CA GLY A 164 6.68 -3.63 18.89
C GLY A 164 6.39 -4.19 17.51
N TYR A 165 6.51 -3.32 16.52
CA TYR A 165 6.40 -3.67 15.11
C TYR A 165 7.41 -2.88 14.29
N GLU A 166 7.72 -3.43 13.13
CA GLU A 166 8.47 -2.77 12.06
C GLU A 166 7.81 -3.13 10.74
N GLN A 167 7.51 -2.15 9.90
CA GLN A 167 7.06 -2.38 8.54
C GLN A 167 7.98 -1.65 7.57
N SER A 168 8.43 -2.34 6.52
CA SER A 168 9.13 -1.73 5.40
C SER A 168 8.37 -1.94 4.10
N ILE A 169 8.22 -0.87 3.31
CA ILE A 169 7.67 -0.89 1.95
C ILE A 169 8.78 -0.42 1.01
N ASP A 170 9.32 -1.35 0.23
CA ASP A 170 10.38 -1.12 -0.76
C ASP A 170 9.76 -1.10 -2.17
N LYS A 171 9.89 0.02 -2.88
CA LYS A 171 9.48 0.17 -4.29
C LYS A 171 10.72 0.22 -5.15
N GLN A 172 10.87 -0.75 -6.05
CA GLN A 172 12.04 -0.90 -6.90
C GLN A 172 11.65 -0.88 -8.38
N ILE A 173 12.34 -0.06 -9.18
CA ILE A 173 12.24 -0.07 -10.65
C ILE A 173 13.65 -0.19 -11.22
N GLY A 174 13.95 -1.33 -11.85
CA GLY A 174 15.30 -1.64 -12.28
C GLY A 174 16.24 -1.74 -11.07
N GLU A 175 17.29 -0.92 -11.04
CA GLU A 175 18.21 -0.84 -9.89
C GLU A 175 17.84 0.28 -8.90
N ASP A 176 16.98 1.23 -9.27
CA ASP A 176 16.60 2.32 -8.38
C ASP A 176 15.53 1.83 -7.39
N PHE A 177 15.66 2.20 -6.11
CA PHE A 177 14.65 1.87 -5.11
C PHE A 177 14.41 3.00 -4.11
N THR A 178 13.22 2.99 -3.51
CA THR A 178 12.85 3.77 -2.33
C THR A 178 12.24 2.83 -1.31
N ARG A 179 12.69 2.90 -0.05
CA ARG A 179 12.12 2.10 1.03
C ARG A 179 11.67 3.01 2.18
N LEU A 180 10.38 2.95 2.49
CA LEU A 180 9.85 3.54 3.70
C LEU A 180 9.89 2.48 4.80
N ILE A 181 10.33 2.86 5.99
CA ILE A 181 10.29 2.01 7.18
C ILE A 181 9.55 2.77 8.26
N GLU A 182 8.60 2.13 8.92
CA GLU A 182 7.96 2.60 10.14
C GLU A 182 8.19 1.59 11.26
N PHE A 183 8.34 2.07 12.48
CA PHE A 183 8.53 1.20 13.63
C PHE A 183 7.97 1.82 14.91
N ALA A 184 7.55 0.95 15.83
CA ALA A 184 7.16 1.33 17.18
C ALA A 184 7.53 0.22 18.16
N TYR A 185 8.06 0.59 19.33
CA TYR A 185 8.48 -0.33 20.37
C TYR A 185 8.01 0.16 21.75
N ASP A 186 7.30 -0.72 22.44
CA ASP A 186 6.92 -0.63 23.85
C ASP A 186 7.91 -1.46 24.69
N PHE A 187 8.98 -0.80 25.13
CA PHE A 187 10.02 -1.48 25.89
C PHE A 187 9.57 -1.92 27.29
N ASN A 188 8.52 -1.33 27.85
CA ASN A 188 8.08 -1.60 29.22
C ASN A 188 6.83 -2.50 29.29
N LEU A 189 6.21 -2.80 28.14
CA LEU A 189 5.01 -3.62 27.96
C LEU A 189 3.78 -3.06 28.69
N ASP A 190 3.65 -1.73 28.79
CA ASP A 190 2.49 -1.05 29.37
C ASP A 190 1.34 -0.81 28.38
N GLY A 191 1.55 -1.17 27.11
CA GLY A 191 0.60 -1.02 26.00
C GLY A 191 0.74 0.31 25.25
N VAL A 192 1.74 1.13 25.57
CA VAL A 192 2.04 2.38 24.88
C VAL A 192 3.48 2.32 24.36
N ALA A 193 3.66 2.52 23.05
CA ALA A 193 4.99 2.58 22.48
C ALA A 193 5.77 3.74 23.08
N SER A 194 6.97 3.43 23.56
CA SER A 194 7.91 4.40 24.12
C SER A 194 8.87 4.97 23.08
N PHE A 195 8.98 4.29 21.94
CA PHE A 195 9.89 4.64 20.86
C PHE A 195 9.23 4.35 19.53
N GLU A 196 8.98 5.39 18.75
CA GLU A 196 8.35 5.31 17.44
C GLU A 196 9.12 6.18 16.46
N GLY A 197 9.17 5.78 15.19
CA GLY A 197 9.86 6.54 14.17
C GLY A 197 9.62 6.03 12.77
N MET A 198 10.12 6.80 11.81
CA MET A 198 10.07 6.47 10.41
C MET A 198 11.42 6.75 9.76
N SER A 199 11.73 6.01 8.70
CA SER A 199 12.86 6.32 7.84
C SER A 199 12.53 6.17 6.37
N LEU A 200 13.22 6.95 5.56
CA LEU A 200 13.17 6.92 4.11
C LEU A 200 14.55 6.59 3.57
N ASP A 201 14.66 5.44 2.92
CA ASP A 201 15.84 4.98 2.20
C ASP A 201 15.67 5.26 0.71
N ILE A 202 16.70 5.82 0.07
CA ILE A 202 16.69 6.14 -1.36
C ILE A 202 18.05 5.82 -1.95
N GLY A 203 18.07 4.98 -2.97
CA GLY A 203 19.33 4.60 -3.60
C GLY A 203 19.18 3.53 -4.66
N THR A 204 20.21 2.70 -4.80
CA THR A 204 20.23 1.59 -5.74
C THR A 204 20.34 0.24 -5.06
N LYS A 205 19.75 -0.77 -5.67
CA LYS A 205 19.64 -2.14 -5.16
C LYS A 205 19.81 -3.14 -6.29
N THR A 206 20.62 -4.15 -6.02
CA THR A 206 20.80 -5.35 -6.86
C THR A 206 20.52 -6.59 -6.02
N GLU A 207 20.61 -7.78 -6.61
CA GLU A 207 20.51 -9.04 -5.86
C GLU A 207 21.55 -9.19 -4.74
N THR A 208 22.69 -8.49 -4.86
CA THR A 208 23.85 -8.69 -3.98
C THR A 208 24.28 -7.43 -3.23
N THR A 209 23.69 -6.28 -3.52
CA THR A 209 24.12 -5.00 -2.92
C THR A 209 22.98 -4.00 -2.77
N GLU A 210 23.05 -3.14 -1.77
CA GLU A 210 22.27 -1.90 -1.67
C GLU A 210 23.22 -0.72 -1.40
N GLU A 211 23.02 0.41 -2.04
CA GLU A 211 23.76 1.66 -1.80
C GLU A 211 22.75 2.80 -1.69
N PHE A 212 22.58 3.39 -0.51
CA PHE A 212 21.50 4.34 -0.29
C PHE A 212 21.77 5.38 0.79
N TRP A 213 20.98 6.45 0.73
CA TRP A 213 20.83 7.41 1.81
C TRP A 213 19.62 7.05 2.64
N ARG A 214 19.76 7.13 3.97
CA ARG A 214 18.67 6.99 4.93
C ARG A 214 18.42 8.32 5.62
N TYR A 215 17.17 8.71 5.66
CA TYR A 215 16.65 9.88 6.36
C TYR A 215 15.73 9.40 7.48
N VAL A 216 16.08 9.66 8.73
CA VAL A 216 15.31 9.19 9.89
C VAL A 216 14.65 10.37 10.59
N ASP A 217 13.40 10.18 10.97
CA ASP A 217 12.61 11.02 11.87
C ASP A 217 12.18 10.16 13.07
N GLU A 218 12.66 10.50 14.26
CA GLU A 218 12.39 9.75 15.50
C GLU A 218 11.59 10.60 16.48
N SER A 219 10.59 9.99 17.12
CA SER A 219 9.92 10.63 18.25
C SER A 219 10.83 10.67 19.48
N GLY A 220 10.78 11.76 20.26
CA GLY A 220 11.13 11.70 21.68
C GLY A 220 12.62 11.72 22.07
N ALA A 221 13.54 12.15 21.20
CA ALA A 221 14.97 12.32 21.52
C ALA A 221 15.27 13.17 22.80
N GLN A 222 14.28 13.89 23.33
CA GLN A 222 14.40 14.67 24.57
C GLN A 222 14.45 13.84 25.86
N ASP A 223 13.84 12.66 25.91
CA ASP A 223 13.75 11.89 27.17
C ASP A 223 14.96 10.96 27.41
N GLU A 224 15.81 10.72 26.40
CA GLU A 224 16.97 9.81 26.49
C GLU A 224 18.35 10.50 26.58
N GLY A 225 18.41 11.82 26.78
CA GLY A 225 19.67 12.50 27.15
C GLY A 225 20.74 12.56 26.06
N GLY A 226 20.36 12.41 24.79
CA GLY A 226 21.21 12.70 23.64
C GLY A 226 21.39 14.21 23.43
N VAL A 227 22.61 14.63 23.11
CA VAL A 227 22.97 16.05 22.94
C VAL A 227 22.58 16.48 21.52
N ASN A 228 21.42 17.13 21.33
CA ASN A 228 21.19 18.27 20.40
C ASN A 228 19.69 18.57 20.15
N GLY A 229 19.17 19.57 20.88
CA GLY A 229 18.11 20.46 20.37
C GLY A 229 16.73 20.34 21.02
N LEU A 230 16.23 21.47 21.53
CA LEU A 230 14.87 21.63 22.06
C LEU A 230 13.88 21.93 20.92
N ASP A 231 12.72 21.29 20.98
CA ASP A 231 11.56 21.31 20.07
C ASP A 231 11.67 20.47 18.79
N ARG A 232 11.34 19.17 18.90
CA ARG A 232 10.94 18.35 17.75
C ARG A 232 9.69 17.55 18.10
N THR A 233 8.62 17.82 17.38
CA THR A 233 7.31 17.17 17.49
C THR A 233 7.15 16.28 16.27
N PHE A 234 6.81 15.00 16.49
CA PHE A 234 6.28 14.13 15.46
C PHE A 234 5.09 14.83 14.79
N ASP A 235 5.18 15.14 13.50
CA ASP A 235 4.11 15.81 12.75
C ASP A 235 3.19 14.82 12.01
N GLY A 236 3.10 13.57 12.47
CA GLY A 236 2.03 12.67 12.03
C GLY A 236 2.13 12.23 10.57
N GLY A 237 3.34 12.00 10.06
CA GLY A 237 3.58 10.93 9.10
C GLY A 237 3.18 11.18 7.64
N ALA A 238 3.11 12.43 7.17
CA ALA A 238 2.73 12.70 5.77
C ALA A 238 3.88 13.16 4.86
N ALA A 239 4.98 13.68 5.42
CA ALA A 239 5.95 14.40 4.61
C ALA A 239 7.03 13.50 3.97
N LEU A 240 7.39 12.36 4.56
CA LEU A 240 8.39 11.43 3.99
C LEU A 240 7.86 10.66 2.77
N LEU A 241 6.58 10.27 2.78
CA LEU A 241 5.92 9.45 1.75
C LEU A 241 5.97 10.01 0.31
N SER A 242 6.22 11.32 0.16
CA SER A 242 6.27 12.01 -1.14
C SER A 242 7.67 12.50 -1.53
N ARG A 243 8.70 12.23 -0.71
CA ARG A 243 10.08 12.70 -0.95
C ARG A 243 10.82 11.68 -1.82
N THR A 244 11.44 12.15 -2.90
CA THR A 244 12.25 11.34 -3.82
C THR A 244 13.77 11.51 -3.64
N HIS A 245 14.17 12.61 -3.01
CA HIS A 245 15.49 12.85 -2.41
C HIS A 245 15.39 14.18 -1.66
N PRO A 246 15.38 14.22 -0.32
CA PRO A 246 15.09 15.45 0.41
C PRO A 246 16.20 16.49 0.19
N SER A 247 15.87 17.57 -0.53
CA SER A 247 16.65 18.81 -0.45
C SER A 247 16.23 19.66 0.76
N ASP A 248 15.04 19.36 1.29
CA ASP A 248 14.52 19.88 2.55
C ASP A 248 14.68 18.81 3.63
N LEU A 249 15.46 19.13 4.67
CA LEU A 249 15.72 18.26 5.82
C LEU A 249 14.92 18.67 7.06
N ASN A 250 13.87 19.48 6.89
CA ASN A 250 12.89 19.68 7.95
C ASN A 250 12.30 18.33 8.40
N GLU A 251 12.11 18.19 9.71
CA GLU A 251 11.75 16.93 10.41
C GLU A 251 12.78 15.79 10.33
N ILE A 252 13.90 15.95 9.61
CA ILE A 252 14.93 14.91 9.62
C ILE A 252 15.82 15.07 10.84
N ASP A 253 15.93 14.01 11.63
CA ASP A 253 16.77 13.95 12.82
C ASP A 253 18.18 13.47 12.53
N MET A 254 18.28 12.60 11.53
CA MET A 254 19.50 11.89 11.21
C MET A 254 19.59 11.60 9.72
N VAL A 255 20.80 11.81 9.16
CA VAL A 255 21.13 11.47 7.77
C VAL A 255 22.26 10.45 7.79
N GLN A 256 22.05 9.32 7.14
CA GLN A 256 23.01 8.23 7.05
C GLN A 256 23.25 7.83 5.60
N LYS A 257 24.47 7.37 5.33
CA LYS A 257 24.85 6.72 4.07
C LYS A 257 25.17 5.26 4.35
N LEU A 258 24.56 4.36 3.60
CA LEU A 258 24.66 2.93 3.81
C LEU A 258 25.12 2.23 2.53
N SER A 259 26.03 1.28 2.72
CA SER A 259 26.43 0.26 1.75
C SER A 259 26.13 -1.10 2.36
N VAL A 260 25.36 -1.92 1.64
CA VAL A 260 24.96 -3.26 2.09
C VAL A 260 25.48 -4.26 1.08
N SER A 261 26.16 -5.30 1.54
CA SER A 261 26.45 -6.49 0.74
C SER A 261 25.60 -7.65 1.21
N ILE A 262 25.02 -8.38 0.25
CA ILE A 262 24.05 -9.45 0.46
C ILE A 262 24.64 -10.73 -0.12
N ASP A 263 24.75 -11.76 0.73
CA ASP A 263 25.04 -13.13 0.32
C ASP A 263 23.87 -14.04 0.69
N ALA A 264 23.16 -14.54 -0.31
CA ALA A 264 22.12 -15.54 -0.15
C ALA A 264 22.71 -16.93 -0.41
N SER A 265 23.12 -17.62 0.64
CA SER A 265 23.76 -18.93 0.56
C SER A 265 23.17 -19.91 1.58
N GLU A 266 23.03 -21.18 1.17
CA GLU A 266 22.59 -22.29 2.05
C GLU A 266 21.23 -22.09 2.78
N GLY A 267 20.34 -21.23 2.24
CA GLY A 267 19.03 -20.93 2.85
C GLY A 267 19.08 -19.85 3.94
N GLU A 268 20.20 -19.15 4.05
CA GLU A 268 20.38 -17.97 4.89
C GLU A 268 20.72 -16.76 4.03
N ILE A 269 20.37 -15.59 4.52
CA ILE A 269 20.73 -14.31 3.91
C ILE A 269 21.65 -13.62 4.90
N THR A 270 22.92 -13.43 4.51
CA THR A 270 23.88 -12.62 5.26
C THR A 270 23.92 -11.22 4.65
N LYS A 271 23.66 -10.22 5.48
CA LYS A 271 23.79 -8.80 5.14
C LYS A 271 24.94 -8.22 5.95
N VAL A 272 25.92 -7.63 5.27
CA VAL A 272 26.96 -6.81 5.91
C VAL A 272 26.70 -5.37 5.52
N THR A 273 26.45 -4.53 6.51
CA THR A 273 26.11 -3.12 6.33
C THR A 273 27.21 -2.26 6.88
N ASP A 274 27.77 -1.40 6.03
CA ASP A 274 28.62 -0.28 6.39
C ASP A 274 27.75 0.99 6.40
N LEU A 275 27.74 1.69 7.52
CA LEU A 275 26.93 2.88 7.76
C LEU A 275 27.80 4.03 8.24
N VAL A 276 27.56 5.21 7.69
CA VAL A 276 28.16 6.46 8.15
C VAL A 276 27.08 7.51 8.38
N GLU A 277 27.13 8.18 9.53
CA GLU A 277 26.15 9.17 9.96
C GLU A 277 26.70 10.60 9.92
N TYR A 278 25.83 11.53 9.52
CA TYR A 278 26.12 12.95 9.40
C TYR A 278 25.19 13.79 10.27
N VAL A 279 25.72 14.91 10.76
CA VAL A 279 24.92 15.96 11.42
C VAL A 279 23.96 16.58 10.40
N VAL A 280 22.68 16.70 10.76
CA VAL A 280 21.66 17.31 9.88
C VAL A 280 21.84 18.82 9.71
N ASP A 281 22.21 19.53 10.78
CA ASP A 281 22.35 20.99 10.75
C ASP A 281 23.37 21.42 9.69
N GLY A 282 22.85 22.15 8.69
CA GLY A 282 23.64 22.63 7.58
C GLY A 282 24.10 21.55 6.60
N PHE A 283 23.64 20.29 6.67
CA PHE A 283 23.98 19.25 5.68
C PHE A 283 23.51 19.64 4.28
N VAL A 284 24.40 19.53 3.30
CA VAL A 284 24.09 19.79 1.89
C VAL A 284 24.48 18.57 1.09
N LEU A 285 23.47 17.84 0.62
CA LEU A 285 23.63 16.60 -0.13
C LEU A 285 24.56 16.74 -1.35
N ALA A 286 24.45 17.85 -2.08
CA ALA A 286 25.27 18.10 -3.27
C ALA A 286 26.77 18.30 -2.96
N ASP A 287 27.14 18.44 -1.67
CA ASP A 287 28.51 18.68 -1.21
C ASP A 287 28.86 17.79 -0.01
N GLU A 288 28.35 16.55 0.01
CA GLU A 288 28.55 15.58 1.11
C GLU A 288 30.02 15.44 1.56
N GLN A 289 30.97 15.60 0.64
CA GLN A 289 32.41 15.46 0.89
C GLN A 289 32.97 16.54 1.83
N THR A 290 32.20 17.59 2.10
CA THR A 290 32.60 18.65 3.03
C THR A 290 32.22 18.38 4.48
N TYR A 291 31.41 17.35 4.74
CA TYR A 291 30.97 16.99 6.09
C TYR A 291 31.85 15.89 6.66
N THR A 292 32.25 16.09 7.92
CA THR A 292 32.93 15.03 8.69
C THR A 292 31.85 14.19 9.34
N PRO A 293 31.83 12.87 9.12
CA PRO A 293 30.88 12.00 9.80
C PRO A 293 31.11 12.03 11.31
N GLN A 294 30.05 11.82 12.08
CA GLN A 294 30.09 11.85 13.55
C GLN A 294 30.08 10.47 14.18
N TRP A 295 29.54 9.50 13.46
CA TRP A 295 29.40 8.12 13.89
C TRP A 295 29.46 7.20 12.68
N ALA A 296 30.09 6.04 12.85
CA ALA A 296 30.10 5.01 11.83
C ALA A 296 29.85 3.65 12.47
N ASN A 297 29.31 2.75 11.67
CA ASN A 297 28.94 1.43 12.11
C ASN A 297 29.20 0.41 11.00
N GLN A 298 29.66 -0.76 11.41
CA GLN A 298 29.59 -1.94 10.58
C GLN A 298 28.82 -3.01 11.35
N ASN A 299 27.75 -3.51 10.76
CA ASN A 299 27.01 -4.63 11.31
C ASN A 299 26.94 -5.80 10.33
N THR A 300 26.73 -6.98 10.89
CA THR A 300 26.50 -8.22 10.15
C THR A 300 25.23 -8.85 10.69
N LEU A 301 24.23 -8.97 9.84
CA LEU A 301 22.95 -9.60 10.11
C LEU A 301 22.86 -10.90 9.32
N VAL A 302 22.47 -11.99 9.96
CA VAL A 302 22.08 -13.22 9.26
C VAL A 302 20.62 -13.51 9.53
N GLU A 303 19.86 -13.65 8.45
CA GLU A 303 18.44 -13.98 8.49
C GLU A 303 18.21 -15.38 7.93
N ARG A 304 17.26 -16.10 8.52
CA ARG A 304 16.70 -17.33 7.98
C ARG A 304 15.19 -17.17 7.93
N ASN A 305 14.60 -17.26 6.74
CA ASN A 305 13.17 -17.01 6.51
C ASN A 305 12.72 -15.64 7.06
N ASN A 306 13.50 -14.58 6.81
CA ASN A 306 13.29 -13.21 7.30
C ASN A 306 13.26 -13.06 8.83
N ILE A 307 13.73 -14.06 9.57
CA ILE A 307 13.92 -14.00 11.02
C ILE A 307 15.40 -13.86 11.30
N GLU A 308 15.78 -12.86 12.09
CA GLU A 308 17.15 -12.66 12.56
C GLU A 308 17.60 -13.87 13.41
N VAL A 309 18.73 -14.45 13.04
CA VAL A 309 19.35 -15.57 13.78
C VAL A 309 20.74 -15.24 14.30
N PHE A 310 21.37 -14.20 13.77
CA PHE A 310 22.65 -13.68 14.23
C PHE A 310 22.76 -12.20 13.93
N TYR A 311 23.27 -11.45 14.88
CA TYR A 311 23.60 -10.05 14.73
C TYR A 311 24.95 -9.76 15.40
N GLN A 312 25.81 -9.06 14.69
CA GLN A 312 27.07 -8.55 15.20
C GLN A 312 27.19 -7.08 14.82
N ASP A 313 27.63 -6.28 15.78
CA ASP A 313 27.70 -4.83 15.65
C ASP A 313 29.09 -4.30 16.04
N HIS A 314 29.63 -3.39 15.24
CA HIS A 314 30.91 -2.71 15.48
C HIS A 314 30.72 -1.20 15.30
N GLN A 315 30.82 -0.45 16.40
CA GLN A 315 30.56 0.99 16.43
C GLN A 315 31.85 1.79 16.55
N ASP A 316 32.00 2.77 15.68
CA ASP A 316 33.04 3.80 15.72
C ASP A 316 32.38 5.14 16.07
N TRP A 317 32.50 5.52 17.33
CA TRP A 317 31.89 6.73 17.89
C TRP A 317 32.46 8.05 17.37
N HIS A 318 33.51 8.00 16.56
CA HIS A 318 34.17 9.17 15.99
C HIS A 318 34.24 9.13 14.46
N ALA A 319 33.79 8.05 13.84
CA ALA A 319 33.91 7.80 12.41
C ALA A 319 35.33 8.04 11.86
N ASP A 320 36.35 7.71 12.66
CA ASP A 320 37.77 7.91 12.35
C ASP A 320 38.54 6.61 12.03
N GLY A 321 37.82 5.49 12.04
CA GLY A 321 38.30 4.14 11.77
C GLY A 321 38.87 3.43 13.01
N THR A 322 38.54 3.86 14.23
CA THR A 322 39.07 3.30 15.50
C THR A 322 38.08 2.52 16.36
#